data_AF-A0A2X3BZX9-F1
#
_entry.id   AF-A0A2X3BZX9-F1
#
_cell.length_a   1.000
_cell.length_b   1.000
_cell.length_c   1.000
_cell.angle_alpha   90.00
_cell.angle_beta   90.00
_cell.angle_gamma   90.00
#
_symmetry.space_group_name_H-M   'P 1'
#
loop_
_entity.id
_entity.type
_entity.pdbx_description
1 polymer ?
#
loop_
_entity_poly.entity_id
_entity_poly.type
_entity_poly.pdbx_seq_one_letter_code
_entity_poly.pdbx_strand_id
1 'polypeptide(L)' 'MAEETIFSKIIRREIPSDIVYQDELVTAFATSPRRRPPIF' A
#
# COMPACT_ATOMS: atom_id res chain seq x y z
N MET A 1 11.04 -16.62 4.41
CA MET A 1 10.61 -16.65 3.00
C MET A 1 9.49 -15.62 2.87
N ALA A 2 9.64 -14.59 2.05
CA ALA A 2 8.51 -13.72 1.74
C ALA A 2 7.58 -14.52 0.83
N GLU A 3 6.43 -14.94 1.35
CA GLU A 3 5.40 -15.66 0.60
C GLU A 3 4.99 -14.83 -0.62
N GLU A 4 4.75 -15.46 -1.77
CA GLU A 4 4.43 -14.77 -3.03
C GLU A 4 2.99 -14.27 -2.99
N THR A 5 2.75 -13.21 -2.21
CA THR A 5 1.44 -12.58 -2.03
C THR A 5 1.34 -11.31 -2.86
N ILE A 6 0.11 -10.82 -3.05
CA ILE A 6 -0.10 -9.52 -3.68
C ILE A 6 0.62 -8.40 -2.92
N PHE A 7 0.74 -8.50 -1.59
CA PHE A 7 1.48 -7.54 -0.78
C PHE A 7 2.99 -7.63 -1.01
N SER A 8 3.53 -8.84 -1.18
CA SER A 8 4.94 -9.03 -1.51
C SER A 8 5.29 -8.39 -2.86
N LYS A 9 4.38 -8.48 -3.83
CA LYS A 9 4.51 -7.80 -5.13
C LYS A 9 4.42 -6.28 -5.01
N ILE A 10 3.54 -5.75 -4.14
CA ILE A 10 3.45 -4.32 -3.83
C ILE A 10 4.76 -3.81 -3.18
N ILE A 11 5.28 -4.51 -2.17
CA ILE A 11 6.53 -4.13 -1.48
C ILE A 11 7.72 -4.10 -2.46
N ARG A 12 7.78 -5.05 -3.40
CA ARG A 12 8.80 -5.12 -4.47
C ARG A 12 8.55 -4.16 -5.64
N ARG A 13 7.48 -3.36 -5.61
CA ARG A 13 7.07 -2.43 -6.69
C ARG A 13 6.80 -3.12 -8.03
N GLU A 14 6.42 -4.40 -8.02
CA GLU A 14 6.00 -5.14 -9.22
C GLU A 14 4.58 -4.75 -9.65
N ILE A 15 3.74 -4.30 -8.71
CA ILE A 15 2.37 -3.85 -8.95
C ILE A 15 2.28 -2.35 -8.64
N PRO A 16 1.65 -1.54 -9.51
CA PRO A 16 1.45 -0.12 -9.26
C PRO A 16 0.60 0.09 -8.00
N SER A 17 1.12 0.88 -7.07
CA SER A 17 0.45 1.23 -5.81
C SER A 17 0.91 2.63 -5.37
N ASP A 18 0.01 3.37 -4.74
CA ASP A 18 0.31 4.72 -4.24
C ASP A 18 0.95 4.64 -2.85
N ILE A 19 2.26 4.37 -2.83
CA ILE A 19 3.05 4.22 -1.60
C ILE A 19 3.30 5.60 -0.99
N VAL A 20 2.76 5.83 0.22
CA VAL A 20 2.91 7.09 0.96
C VAL A 20 4.04 7.05 1.97
N TYR A 21 4.43 5.85 2.42
CA TYR A 21 5.54 5.64 3.34
C TYR A 21 6.10 4.23 3.20
N GLN A 22 7.42 4.08 3.27
CA GLN A 22 8.10 2.79 3.23
C GLN A 22 9.40 2.87 4.02
N ASP A 23 9.59 1.94 4.95
CA ASP A 23 10.85 1.71 5.66
C ASP A 23 11.20 0.21 5.68
N GLU A 24 12.15 -0.17 6.54
CA GLU A 24 12.63 -1.55 6.65
C GLU A 24 11.59 -2.53 7.23
N LEU A 25 10.58 -2.03 7.96
CA LEU A 25 9.62 -2.84 8.69
C LEU A 25 8.20 -2.74 8.11
N VAL A 26 7.82 -1.60 7.55
CA VAL A 26 6.44 -1.33 7.11
C VAL A 26 6.37 -0.59 5.77
N THR A 27 5.29 -0.87 5.04
CA THR A 27 4.91 -0.14 3.82
C THR A 27 3.46 0.30 3.94
N ALA A 28 3.21 1.60 3.86
CA ALA A 28 1.87 2.17 3.83
C ALA A 28 1.54 2.64 2.41
N PHE A 29 0.37 2.28 1.92
CA PHE A 29 -0.12 2.65 0.59
C PHE A 29 -1.61 3.00 0.62
N ALA A 30 -2.02 3.88 -0.29
CA ALA A 30 -3.43 4.23 -0.43
C ALA A 30 -4.17 3.20 -1.29
N THR A 31 -5.30 2.69 -0.80
CA THR A 31 -6.12 1.69 -1.51
C THR A 31 -7.08 2.31 -2.54
N SER A 32 -7.48 3.56 -2.36
CA SER A 32 -8.16 4.42 -3.35
C SER A 32 -8.41 5.80 -2.72
N PRO A 33 -8.54 6.89 -3.49
CA PRO A 33 -8.93 8.20 -2.96
C PRO A 33 -10.43 8.23 -2.64
N ARG A 34 -10.91 7.39 -1.73
CA ARG A 34 -12.23 7.60 -1.13
C ARG A 34 -12.10 8.71 -0.09
N ARG A 35 -12.29 9.95 -0.53
CA ARG A 35 -12.68 11.05 0.37
C ARG A 35 -14.03 10.66 0.97
N ARG A 36 -14.03 10.09 2.17
CA ARG A 36 -15.24 10.02 2.98
C ARG A 36 -15.52 11.46 3.41
N PRO A 37 -16.61 12.10 2.94
CA PRO A 37 -16.93 13.44 3.40
C PRO A 37 -17.20 13.39 4.91
N PRO A 38 -16.81 14.42 5.67
CA PRO A 38 -17.18 14.51 7.08
C PRO A 38 -18.71 14.49 7.18
N ILE A 39 -19.22 13.69 8.12
CA ILE A 39 -20.64 13.70 8.48
C ILE A 39 -20.80 14.96 9.33
N PHE A 40 -21.46 15.98 8.79
CA PHE A 40 -21.91 17.15 9.56
C PHE A 40 -23.17 16.79 10.34
#